data_AF-A0A1Y5T1J7-F1
#
_entry.id   AF-A0A1Y5T1J7-F1
#
_cell.length_a   1.000
_cell.length_b   1.000
_cell.length_c   1.000
_cell.angle_alpha   90.00
_cell.angle_beta   90.00
_cell.angle_gamma   90.00
#
_symmetry.space_group_name_H-M   'P 1'
#
loop_
_entity.id
_entity.type
_entity.pdbx_description
1 polymer ?
#
loop_
_entity_poly.entity_id
_entity_poly.type
_entity_poly.pdbx_seq_one_letter_code
_entity_poly.pdbx_strand_id
1 'polypeptide(L)'
;MGNISTVKDFDVITMSRTERHKEKQMMLLVGESGQVKRFPAISSELTGILYVEFQALSPELFSALKPDLVMSEAIGQTFDCLELAGFLDQAGFVGKYRIMLDDIPRPEIICREVRHLHPMLDFGVAQPHGSAISMQLN
;
A
#
# COMPACT_ATOMS: atom_id res chain seq x y z
N MET A 1 -7.84 -36.19 -3.60
CA MET A 1 -8.68 -35.46 -2.62
C MET A 1 -7.80 -34.51 -1.84
N GLY A 2 -8.10 -33.20 -1.92
CA GLY A 2 -7.72 -32.16 -0.96
C GLY A 2 -6.23 -31.93 -0.67
N ASN A 3 -5.55 -31.14 -1.50
CA ASN A 3 -4.29 -30.50 -1.12
C ASN A 3 -4.61 -29.42 -0.06
N ILE A 4 -4.16 -29.64 1.18
CA ILE A 4 -4.10 -28.59 2.20
C ILE A 4 -2.72 -27.95 2.05
N SER A 5 -2.67 -26.79 1.40
CA SER A 5 -1.49 -25.93 1.41
C SER A 5 -1.39 -25.30 2.80
N THR A 6 -0.57 -25.93 3.64
CA THR A 6 -0.19 -25.44 4.96
C THR A 6 0.49 -24.09 4.84
N VAL A 7 -0.11 -23.11 5.51
CA VAL A 7 0.36 -21.75 5.76
C VAL A 7 1.82 -21.74 6.23
N LYS A 8 2.69 -21.04 5.49
CA LYS A 8 4.11 -20.71 5.75
C LYS A 8 4.40 -19.50 4.85
N ASP A 9 4.94 -18.36 5.25
CA ASP A 9 5.71 -17.96 6.41
C ASP A 9 5.42 -16.46 6.66
N PHE A 10 5.08 -16.09 7.90
CA PHE A 10 5.15 -14.69 8.33
C PHE A 10 6.59 -14.46 8.82
N ASP A 11 7.46 -14.01 7.94
CA ASP A 11 8.81 -13.59 8.32
C ASP A 11 8.73 -12.27 9.11
N VAL A 12 8.71 -12.40 10.43
CA VAL A 12 8.95 -11.30 11.37
C VAL A 12 10.42 -10.90 11.25
N ILE A 13 10.73 -9.91 10.42
CA ILE A 13 12.07 -9.32 10.37
C ILE A 13 12.24 -8.42 11.59
N THR A 14 12.75 -9.00 12.68
CA THR A 14 13.32 -8.25 13.80
C THR A 14 14.80 -7.99 13.53
N MET A 15 15.21 -6.74 13.29
CA MET A 15 16.63 -6.35 13.32
C MET A 15 16.88 -5.03 14.07
N SER A 16 17.52 -5.21 15.23
CA SER A 16 18.72 -4.51 15.72
C SER A 16 18.77 -2.97 15.74
N ARG A 17 18.39 -2.46 16.93
CA ARG A 17 18.81 -1.25 17.63
C ARG A 17 20.27 -0.81 17.33
N THR A 18 20.47 0.36 16.71
CA THR A 18 21.56 1.34 17.00
C THR A 18 21.31 2.66 16.26
N GLU A 19 20.93 3.70 17.02
CA GLU A 19 21.22 5.14 16.81
C GLU A 19 20.97 5.79 15.43
N ARG A 20 19.74 6.30 15.23
CA ARG A 20 19.47 7.70 14.82
C ARG A 20 17.96 7.97 14.94
N HIS A 21 17.60 9.10 15.55
CA HIS A 21 16.24 9.65 15.64
C HIS A 21 15.67 9.94 14.23
N LYS A 22 15.21 8.90 13.52
CA LYS A 22 14.48 8.99 12.27
C LYS A 22 13.14 8.33 12.56
N GLU A 23 12.06 9.09 12.52
CA GLU A 23 10.73 8.60 12.90
C GLU A 23 10.45 7.28 12.20
N LYS A 24 10.01 6.29 12.99
CA LYS A 24 9.73 4.94 12.53
C LYS A 24 8.61 4.99 11.51
N GLN A 25 8.93 5.04 10.22
CA GLN A 25 7.92 5.05 9.18
C GLN A 25 7.34 3.64 9.04
N MET A 26 6.06 3.48 9.35
CA MET A 26 5.28 2.26 9.16
C MET A 26 4.50 2.35 7.85
N MET A 27 4.67 1.35 6.99
CA MET A 27 3.95 1.24 5.73
C MET A 27 2.91 0.13 5.81
N LEU A 28 1.66 0.48 5.52
CA LEU A 28 0.56 -0.47 5.43
C LEU A 28 0.23 -0.72 3.96
N LEU A 29 0.39 -1.97 3.54
CA LEU A 29 -0.03 -2.48 2.26
C LEU A 29 -1.43 -3.06 2.40
N VAL A 30 -2.37 -2.53 1.62
CA VAL A 30 -3.76 -2.99 1.58
C VAL A 30 -4.03 -3.61 0.21
N GLY A 31 -4.47 -4.86 0.20
CA GLY A 31 -4.69 -5.62 -1.03
C GLY A 31 -5.62 -6.81 -0.85
N GLU A 32 -5.57 -7.75 -1.80
CA GLU A 32 -6.31 -9.01 -1.78
C GLU A 32 -5.37 -10.20 -1.91
N SER A 33 -5.66 -11.29 -1.19
CA SER A 33 -4.89 -12.53 -1.29
C SER A 33 -4.87 -13.03 -2.73
N GLY A 34 -3.66 -13.15 -3.30
CA GLY A 34 -3.43 -13.60 -4.66
C GLY A 34 -2.84 -12.54 -5.59
N GLN A 35 -2.91 -11.26 -5.22
CA GLN A 35 -2.39 -10.13 -6.01
C GLN A 35 -1.16 -9.49 -5.38
N VAL A 36 -0.32 -10.26 -4.66
CA VAL A 36 0.96 -9.75 -4.14
C VAL A 36 1.91 -9.50 -5.31
N LYS A 37 1.68 -8.41 -6.05
CA LYS A 37 2.63 -7.88 -7.02
C LYS A 37 3.84 -7.40 -6.24
N ARG A 38 5.02 -7.68 -6.78
CA ARG A 38 6.30 -7.27 -6.18
C ARG A 38 6.26 -5.76 -5.92
N PHE A 39 6.14 -5.40 -4.64
CA PHE A 39 6.26 -4.02 -4.22
C PHE A 39 7.66 -3.53 -4.60
N PRO A 40 7.78 -2.29 -5.11
CA PRO A 40 9.08 -1.74 -5.49
C PRO A 40 10.04 -1.82 -4.31
N ALA A 41 11.31 -2.10 -4.60
CA ALA A 41 12.36 -2.28 -3.60
C ALA A 41 12.28 -1.17 -2.55
N ILE A 42 11.93 -1.57 -1.33
CA ILE A 42 11.71 -0.65 -0.24
C ILE A 42 13.04 -0.01 0.16
N SER A 43 13.04 1.32 0.31
CA SER A 43 14.17 2.04 0.89
C SER A 43 14.41 1.61 2.34
N SER A 44 15.67 1.49 2.77
CA SER A 44 16.12 1.09 4.11
C SER A 44 15.66 2.02 5.27
N GLU A 45 14.83 3.01 4.98
CA GLU A 45 14.28 3.97 5.95
C GLU A 45 12.92 3.55 6.54
N LEU A 46 12.24 2.56 5.94
CA LEU A 46 11.01 2.01 6.51
C LEU A 46 11.33 1.07 7.67
N THR A 47 10.57 1.21 8.74
CA THR A 47 10.80 0.46 9.99
C THR A 47 9.88 -0.74 10.16
N GLY A 48 8.86 -0.82 9.32
CA GLY A 48 7.97 -1.97 9.21
C GLY A 48 7.11 -1.85 7.97
N ILE A 49 6.79 -3.01 7.39
CA ILE A 49 5.80 -3.14 6.32
C ILE A 49 4.82 -4.20 6.80
N LEU A 50 3.55 -3.86 6.81
CA LEU A 50 2.49 -4.81 7.09
C LEU A 50 1.58 -4.93 5.88
N TYR A 51 1.25 -6.16 5.51
CA TYR A 51 0.21 -6.45 4.53
C TYR A 51 -1.08 -6.84 5.25
N VAL A 52 -2.19 -6.22 4.87
CA VAL A 52 -3.53 -6.48 5.39
C VAL A 52 -4.50 -6.57 4.22
N GLU A 53 -5.41 -7.54 4.26
CA GLU A 53 -6.50 -7.58 3.29
C GLU A 53 -7.52 -6.48 3.59
N PHE A 54 -8.10 -5.84 2.56
CA PHE A 54 -9.09 -4.78 2.79
C PHE A 54 -10.25 -5.25 3.68
N GLN A 55 -10.72 -6.49 3.51
CA GLN A 55 -11.80 -7.07 4.32
C GLN A 55 -11.42 -7.30 5.78
N ALA A 56 -10.13 -7.43 6.08
CA ALA A 56 -9.60 -7.56 7.42
C ALA A 56 -9.25 -6.20 8.06
N LEU A 57 -9.35 -5.10 7.29
CA LEU A 57 -9.05 -3.76 7.75
C LEU A 57 -10.22 -3.22 8.58
N SER A 58 -10.01 -3.10 9.89
CA SER A 58 -10.96 -2.46 10.80
C SER A 58 -10.39 -1.15 11.36
N PRO A 59 -11.24 -0.21 11.82
CA PRO A 59 -10.78 1.03 12.47
C PRO A 59 -9.87 0.77 13.68
N GLU A 60 -10.16 -0.27 14.46
CA GLU A 60 -9.37 -0.67 15.64
C GLU A 60 -7.99 -1.17 15.23
N LEU A 61 -7.92 -2.03 14.22
CA LEU A 61 -6.66 -2.51 13.66
C LEU A 61 -5.85 -1.34 13.10
N PHE A 62 -6.47 -0.49 12.28
CA PHE A 62 -5.81 0.66 11.68
C PHE A 62 -5.24 1.63 12.74
N SER A 63 -6.03 1.92 13.78
CA SER A 63 -5.60 2.77 14.90
C SER A 63 -4.47 2.16 15.74
N ALA A 64 -4.39 0.83 15.81
CA ALA A 64 -3.29 0.15 16.50
C ALA A 64 -1.99 0.19 15.68
N LEU A 65 -2.10 0.10 14.35
CA LEU A 65 -0.97 0.11 13.44
C LEU A 65 -0.34 1.49 13.26
N LYS A 66 -1.15 2.55 13.28
CA LYS A 66 -0.73 3.95 13.05
C LYS A 66 0.24 4.09 11.87
N PRO A 67 -0.18 3.69 10.65
CA PRO A 67 0.69 3.81 9.49
C PRO A 67 0.99 5.28 9.17
N ASP A 68 2.16 5.54 8.60
CA ASP A 68 2.55 6.83 8.03
C ASP A 68 2.33 6.87 6.52
N LEU A 69 2.32 5.68 5.90
CA LEU A 69 2.12 5.45 4.48
C LEU A 69 1.16 4.28 4.30
N VAL A 70 0.09 4.50 3.55
CA VAL A 70 -0.82 3.46 3.10
C VAL A 70 -0.63 3.29 1.59
N MET A 71 -0.54 2.05 1.14
CA MET A 71 -0.41 1.72 -0.26
C MET A 71 -1.37 0.61 -0.67
N SER A 72 -2.00 0.77 -1.84
CA SER A 72 -2.90 -0.24 -2.40
C SER A 72 -2.80 -0.30 -3.92
N GLU A 73 -3.39 -1.34 -4.51
CA GLU A 73 -3.75 -1.29 -5.93
C GLU A 73 -4.85 -0.22 -6.14
N ALA A 74 -4.90 0.34 -7.36
CA ALA A 74 -5.94 1.30 -7.72
C ALA A 74 -7.31 0.62 -7.87
N ILE A 75 -7.33 -0.62 -8.38
CA ILE A 75 -8.52 -1.44 -8.60
C ILE A 75 -8.17 -2.87 -8.19
N GLY A 76 -8.79 -3.39 -7.13
CA GLY A 76 -8.78 -4.80 -6.76
C GLY A 76 -9.98 -5.56 -7.33
N GLN A 77 -10.15 -6.83 -6.96
CA GLN A 77 -11.29 -7.66 -7.39
C GLN A 77 -12.56 -7.38 -6.56
N THR A 78 -12.38 -6.97 -5.30
CA THR A 78 -13.42 -6.79 -4.29
C THR A 78 -13.45 -5.39 -3.68
N PHE A 79 -12.38 -4.60 -3.82
CA PHE A 79 -12.36 -3.19 -3.41
C PHE A 79 -11.63 -2.32 -4.43
N ASP A 80 -11.92 -1.02 -4.43
CA ASP A 80 -11.15 -0.03 -5.18
C ASP A 80 -10.49 1.03 -4.27
N CYS A 81 -9.61 1.85 -4.86
CA CYS A 81 -8.93 2.91 -4.12
C CYS A 81 -9.85 4.02 -3.59
N LEU A 82 -11.06 4.18 -4.13
CA LEU A 82 -12.03 5.15 -3.63
C LEU A 82 -12.66 4.64 -2.33
N GLU A 83 -12.98 3.34 -2.26
CA GLU A 83 -13.47 2.70 -1.03
C GLU A 83 -12.43 2.78 0.08
N LEU A 84 -11.16 2.50 -0.23
CA LEU A 84 -10.08 2.65 0.75
C LEU A 84 -9.84 4.12 1.13
N ALA A 85 -9.90 5.05 0.18
CA ALA A 85 -9.81 6.48 0.51
C ALA A 85 -10.92 6.89 1.48
N GLY A 86 -12.15 6.45 1.25
CA GLY A 86 -13.28 6.69 2.14
C GLY A 86 -13.04 6.15 3.56
N PHE A 87 -12.49 4.94 3.67
CA PHE A 87 -12.10 4.37 4.95
C PHE A 87 -11.03 5.22 5.66
N LEU A 88 -9.97 5.61 4.95
CA LEU A 88 -8.86 6.39 5.53
C LEU A 88 -9.31 7.77 6.00
N ASP A 89 -10.16 8.44 5.22
CA ASP A 89 -10.71 9.75 5.55
C ASP A 89 -11.61 9.67 6.79
N GLN A 90 -12.49 8.66 6.87
CA GLN A 90 -13.32 8.41 8.05
C GLN A 90 -12.50 8.05 9.29
N ALA A 91 -11.36 7.37 9.11
CA ALA A 91 -10.42 7.05 10.19
C ALA A 91 -9.56 8.25 10.62
N GLY A 92 -9.66 9.41 9.96
CA GLY A 92 -8.86 10.59 10.25
C GLY A 92 -7.37 10.41 9.92
N PHE A 93 -7.06 9.62 8.89
CA PHE A 93 -5.69 9.36 8.48
C PHE A 93 -5.00 10.63 7.97
N VAL A 94 -3.83 10.94 8.55
CA VAL A 94 -3.03 12.13 8.22
C VAL A 94 -1.72 11.79 7.48
N GLY A 95 -1.51 10.51 7.18
CA GLY A 95 -0.34 10.05 6.44
C GLY A 95 -0.52 10.14 4.93
N LYS A 96 0.39 9.50 4.21
CA LYS A 96 0.39 9.46 2.74
C LYS A 96 -0.42 8.26 2.26
N TYR A 97 -1.38 8.48 1.37
CA TYR A 97 -2.03 7.39 0.64
C TYR A 97 -1.51 7.35 -0.81
N ARG A 98 -0.99 6.21 -1.24
CA ARG A 98 -0.45 6.03 -2.59
C ARG A 98 -1.04 4.81 -3.27
N ILE A 99 -1.43 4.94 -4.53
CA ILE A 99 -1.90 3.80 -5.33
C ILE A 99 -0.85 3.33 -6.32
N MET A 100 -0.80 2.02 -6.55
CA MET A 100 -0.08 1.44 -7.67
C MET A 100 -1.04 1.34 -8.85
N LEU A 101 -0.59 1.83 -10.00
CA LEU A 101 -1.34 1.75 -11.25
C LEU A 101 -0.77 0.61 -12.08
N ASP A 102 -1.58 -0.41 -12.34
CA ASP A 102 -1.26 -1.44 -13.32
C ASP A 102 -2.19 -1.28 -14.51
N ASP A 103 -1.65 -0.74 -15.61
CA ASP A 103 -2.31 -0.64 -16.92
C ASP A 103 -3.75 -0.08 -16.91
N ILE A 104 -4.01 0.93 -16.07
CA ILE A 104 -5.31 1.61 -16.07
C ILE A 104 -5.34 2.69 -17.17
N PRO A 105 -6.35 2.70 -18.06
CA PRO A 105 -6.53 3.78 -19.00
C PRO A 105 -6.99 5.03 -18.25
N ARG A 106 -6.17 6.10 -18.30
CA ARG A 106 -6.45 7.44 -17.71
C ARG A 106 -6.47 7.50 -16.17
N PRO A 107 -5.33 7.25 -15.51
CA PRO A 107 -5.22 7.33 -14.05
C PRO A 107 -5.53 8.72 -13.45
N GLU A 108 -5.46 9.76 -14.27
CA GLU A 108 -5.83 11.12 -13.89
C GLU A 108 -7.30 11.25 -13.45
N ILE A 109 -8.19 10.38 -13.96
CA ILE A 109 -9.62 10.39 -13.58
C ILE A 109 -9.75 9.97 -12.12
N ILE A 110 -9.18 8.82 -11.75
CA ILE A 110 -9.17 8.31 -10.37
C ILE A 110 -8.54 9.34 -9.43
N CYS A 111 -7.39 9.90 -9.81
CA CYS A 111 -6.71 10.91 -9.00
C CYS A 111 -7.56 12.16 -8.77
N ARG A 112 -8.35 12.57 -9.78
CA ARG A 112 -9.26 13.71 -9.66
C ARG A 112 -10.43 13.39 -8.75
N GLU A 113 -11.01 12.19 -8.86
CA GLU A 113 -12.15 11.77 -8.04
C GLU A 113 -11.76 11.65 -6.57
N VAL A 114 -10.65 10.98 -6.25
CA VAL A 114 -10.18 10.84 -4.86
C VAL A 114 -9.93 12.22 -4.25
N ARG A 115 -9.25 13.13 -4.96
CA ARG A 115 -8.99 14.50 -4.45
C ARG A 115 -10.25 15.35 -4.32
N HIS A 116 -11.27 15.07 -5.12
CA HIS A 116 -12.54 15.78 -5.03
C HIS A 116 -13.38 15.31 -3.84
N LEU A 117 -13.44 13.98 -3.61
CA LEU A 117 -14.23 13.37 -2.55
C LEU A 117 -13.53 13.42 -1.18
N HIS A 118 -12.20 13.29 -1.16
CA HIS A 118 -11.38 13.22 0.04
C HIS A 118 -10.23 14.23 -0.01
N PRO A 119 -10.52 15.54 0.04
CA PRO A 119 -9.52 16.60 -0.18
C PRO A 119 -8.45 16.70 0.91
N MET A 120 -8.68 16.12 2.09
CA MET A 120 -7.72 16.12 3.21
C MET A 120 -6.70 14.99 3.12
N LEU A 121 -6.95 13.97 2.30
CA LEU A 121 -5.99 12.88 2.10
C LEU A 121 -4.83 13.36 1.23
N ASP A 122 -3.60 13.16 1.71
CA ASP A 122 -2.41 13.25 0.85
C ASP A 122 -2.42 12.04 -0.10
N PHE A 123 -3.07 12.21 -1.26
CA PHE A 123 -3.24 11.17 -2.27
C PHE A 123 -2.32 11.33 -3.49
N GLY A 124 -1.70 10.23 -3.91
CA GLY A 124 -0.88 10.19 -5.11
C GLY A 124 -0.68 8.80 -5.69
N VAL A 125 0.12 8.73 -6.75
CA VAL A 125 0.47 7.48 -7.42
C VAL A 125 1.89 7.10 -7.01
N ALA A 126 2.08 5.85 -6.59
CA ALA A 126 3.40 5.26 -6.47
C ALA A 126 3.85 4.81 -7.86
N GLN A 127 4.88 5.45 -8.41
CA GLN A 127 5.53 4.93 -9.61
C GLN A 127 6.41 3.74 -9.20
N PRO A 128 6.30 2.58 -9.86
CA PRO A 128 7.35 1.58 -9.76
C PRO A 128 8.63 2.23 -10.32
N HIS A 129 9.61 2.52 -9.45
CA HIS A 129 10.96 2.85 -9.90
C HIS A 129 11.58 1.59 -10.51
N GLY A 130 11.26 1.37 -11.77
CA GLY A 130 11.69 0.26 -12.60
C GLY A 130 11.90 0.74 -14.03
N SER A 131 12.67 1.81 -14.21
CA SER A 131 13.28 2.11 -15.50
C SER A 131 14.40 1.10 -15.73
N ALA A 132 14.04 -0.11 -16.15
CA ALA A 132 14.91 -0.84 -17.06
C ALA A 132 14.77 -0.14 -18.40
N ILE A 133 15.70 0.79 -18.60
CA ILE A 133 16.02 1.44 -19.86
C ILE A 133 15.69 0.51 -21.02
N SER A 134 14.79 0.97 -21.88
CA SER A 134 14.59 0.48 -23.23
C SER A 134 15.95 0.39 -23.93
N MET A 135 16.59 -0.78 -23.92
CA MET A 135 17.69 -1.04 -24.84
C MET A 135 17.07 -1.28 -26.21
N GLN A 136 17.27 -0.25 -27.02
CA GLN A 136 16.92 -0.04 -28.41
C GLN A 136 16.84 -1.31 -29.27
N LEU A 137 15.80 -1.36 -30.09
CA LEU A 137 15.84 -1.98 -31.41
C LEU A 137 16.92 -1.29 -32.24
N ASN A 138 17.95 -2.03 -32.66
CA ASN A 138 18.40 -2.09 -34.06
C ASN A 138 19.25 -3.34 -34.28
#